data_AF-A0A532THI1-F1
#
_entry.id   AF-A0A532THI1-F1
#
_cell.length_a   1.000
_cell.length_b   1.000
_cell.length_c   1.000
_cell.angle_alpha   90.00
_cell.angle_beta   90.00
_cell.angle_gamma   90.00
#
_symmetry.space_group_name_H-M   'P 1'
#
loop_
_entity.id
_entity.type
_entity.pdbx_description
1 polymer ?
#
loop_
_entity_poly.entity_id
_entity_poly.type
_entity_poly.pdbx_seq_one_letter_code
_entity_poly.pdbx_strand_id
1 'polypeptide(L)'
;MFDEIIQFYQIGRSLGIHKNEINRVFLSYSGRYKKMKLFCLSIIIIAFFCIFIFSLFMIITNPADSTYPSNSFYSSVKVKDFKNKSRFSKLVSPFYSRFFKVLNIGVKSLK
;
A
#
# COMPACT_ATOMS: atom_id res chain seq x y z
N MET A 1 -9.20 -20.63 -18.39
CA MET A 1 -10.17 -19.53 -18.57
C MET A 1 -10.82 -19.54 -19.94
N PHE A 2 -10.07 -19.52 -21.06
CA PHE A 2 -10.70 -19.56 -22.40
C PHE A 2 -11.43 -20.89 -22.69
N ASP A 3 -10.88 -22.02 -22.24
CA ASP A 3 -11.50 -23.33 -22.43
C ASP A 3 -12.86 -23.46 -21.73
N GLU A 4 -13.00 -22.89 -20.52
CA GLU A 4 -14.26 -22.86 -19.77
C GLU A 4 -15.34 -22.04 -20.48
N ILE A 5 -14.94 -20.94 -21.13
CA ILE A 5 -15.86 -20.07 -21.89
C ILE A 5 -16.35 -20.81 -23.14
N ILE A 6 -15.45 -21.53 -23.82
CA ILE A 6 -15.79 -22.33 -25.01
C ILE A 6 -16.75 -23.46 -24.63
N GLN A 7 -16.51 -24.15 -23.52
CA GLN A 7 -17.41 -25.19 -23.01
C GLN A 7 -18.78 -24.63 -22.64
N PHE A 8 -18.84 -23.49 -21.96
CA PHE A 8 -20.10 -22.83 -21.62
C PHE A 8 -20.91 -22.46 -22.88
N TYR A 9 -20.22 -22.00 -23.93
CA TYR A 9 -20.85 -21.67 -25.20
C TYR A 9 -21.35 -22.91 -25.95
N GLN A 10 -20.61 -24.03 -25.90
CA GLN A 10 -21.04 -25.31 -26.47
C GLN A 10 -22.26 -25.88 -25.76
N ILE A 11 -22.29 -25.83 -24.42
CA ILE A 11 -23.42 -26.29 -23.61
C ILE A 11 -24.68 -25.46 -23.90
N GLY A 12 -24.54 -24.13 -23.92
CA GLY A 12 -25.65 -23.23 -24.24
C GLY A 12 -26.20 -23.48 -25.65
N ARG A 13 -25.32 -23.75 -26.62
CA ARG A 13 -25.72 -24.10 -27.99
C ARG A 13 -26.40 -25.46 -28.07
N SER A 14 -25.94 -26.47 -27.32
CA SER A 14 -26.58 -27.80 -27.27
C SER A 14 -27.96 -27.79 -26.63
N LEU A 15 -28.23 -26.81 -25.77
CA LEU A 15 -29.54 -26.59 -25.14
C LEU A 15 -30.50 -25.78 -26.02
N GLY A 16 -30.10 -25.41 -27.24
CA GLY A 16 -30.92 -24.62 -28.16
C GLY A 16 -31.04 -23.13 -27.78
N ILE A 17 -30.20 -22.65 -26.85
CA ILE A 17 -30.24 -21.26 -26.39
C ILE A 17 -29.66 -20.35 -27.47
N HIS A 18 -30.35 -19.24 -27.72
CA HIS A 18 -29.90 -18.26 -28.71
C HIS A 18 -28.59 -17.61 -28.26
N LYS A 19 -27.66 -17.38 -29.21
CA LYS A 19 -26.32 -16.83 -28.95
C LYS A 19 -26.34 -15.55 -28.10
N ASN A 20 -27.36 -14.70 -28.29
CA ASN A 20 -27.51 -13.43 -27.56
C ASN A 20 -27.84 -13.64 -26.08
N GLU A 21 -28.60 -14.68 -25.73
CA GLU A 21 -28.92 -15.02 -24.34
C GLU A 21 -27.72 -15.58 -23.60
N ILE A 22 -26.96 -16.48 -24.25
CA ILE A 22 -25.71 -17.04 -23.70
C ILE A 22 -24.77 -15.90 -23.31
N ASN A 23 -24.61 -14.92 -24.21
CA ASN A 23 -23.71 -13.79 -23.96
C ASN A 23 -24.22 -12.89 -22.82
N ARG A 24 -25.54 -12.69 -22.73
CA ARG A 24 -26.17 -11.89 -21.66
C ARG A 24 -26.01 -12.54 -20.28
N VAL A 25 -26.18 -13.86 -20.20
CA VAL A 25 -25.99 -14.64 -18.97
C VAL A 25 -24.52 -14.65 -18.57
N PHE A 26 -23.61 -14.88 -19.52
CA PHE A 26 -22.17 -14.87 -19.28
C PHE A 26 -21.67 -13.50 -18.77
N LEU A 27 -22.11 -12.42 -19.39
CA LEU A 27 -21.79 -11.06 -18.95
C LEU A 27 -22.35 -10.77 -17.54
N SER A 28 -23.58 -11.20 -17.25
CA SER A 28 -24.21 -11.03 -15.93
C SER A 28 -23.49 -11.82 -14.84
N TYR A 29 -23.02 -13.03 -15.17
CA TYR A 29 -22.26 -13.89 -14.27
C TYR A 29 -20.86 -13.30 -13.99
N SER A 30 -20.14 -12.90 -15.04
CA SER A 30 -18.81 -12.28 -14.90
C SER A 30 -18.85 -10.95 -14.13
N GLY A 31 -19.91 -10.15 -14.33
CA GLY A 31 -20.10 -8.86 -13.65
C GLY A 31 -20.32 -9.01 -12.15
N ARG A 32 -21.08 -10.03 -11.72
CA ARG A 32 -21.28 -10.34 -10.29
C ARG A 32 -20.00 -10.82 -9.63
N TYR A 33 -19.26 -11.72 -10.26
CA TYR A 33 -17.98 -12.22 -9.73
C TYR A 33 -16.92 -11.12 -9.64
N LYS A 34 -16.86 -10.21 -10.62
CA LYS A 34 -15.92 -9.08 -10.60
C LYS A 34 -16.21 -8.13 -9.43
N LYS A 35 -17.49 -7.84 -9.17
CA LYS A 35 -17.90 -7.01 -8.01
C LYS A 35 -17.56 -7.68 -6.69
N MET A 36 -17.81 -8.99 -6.55
CA MET A 36 -17.46 -9.75 -5.34
C MET A 36 -15.95 -9.80 -5.09
N LYS A 37 -15.14 -10.01 -6.13
CA LYS A 37 -13.67 -9.95 -6.01
C LYS A 37 -13.17 -8.57 -5.57
N LEU A 38 -13.70 -7.50 -6.15
CA LEU A 38 -13.37 -6.13 -5.75
C LEU A 38 -13.76 -5.83 -4.30
N PHE A 39 -14.94 -6.29 -3.88
CA PHE A 39 -15.39 -6.16 -2.50
C PHE A 39 -14.48 -6.91 -1.52
N CYS A 40 -14.15 -8.17 -1.81
CA CYS A 40 -13.23 -8.97 -0.98
C CYS A 40 -11.84 -8.32 -0.89
N LEU A 41 -11.31 -7.81 -2.01
CA LEU A 41 -10.04 -7.10 -2.04
C LEU A 41 -10.08 -5.80 -1.21
N SER A 42 -11.19 -5.05 -1.26
CA SER A 42 -11.36 -3.85 -0.43
C SER A 42 -11.37 -4.16 1.07
N ILE A 43 -12.01 -5.28 1.48
CA ILE A 43 -12.00 -5.73 2.88
C ILE A 43 -10.57 -6.03 3.34
N ILE A 44 -9.78 -6.72 2.52
CA ILE A 44 -8.38 -7.04 2.86
C ILE A 44 -7.55 -5.76 3.04
N ILE A 45 -7.71 -4.78 2.15
CA ILE A 45 -7.01 -3.49 2.25
C ILE A 45 -7.40 -2.74 3.52
N ILE A 46 -8.69 -2.68 3.82
CA ILE A 46 -9.20 -2.01 5.03
C ILE A 46 -8.67 -2.69 6.29
N ALA A 47 -8.71 -4.03 6.35
CA ALA A 47 -8.19 -4.79 7.47
C ALA A 47 -6.69 -4.53 7.70
N PHE A 48 -5.91 -4.47 6.63
CA PHE A 48 -4.48 -4.14 6.71
C PHE A 48 -4.25 -2.73 7.26
N PHE A 49 -5.01 -1.75 6.80
CA PHE A 49 -4.95 -0.37 7.31
C PHE A 49 -5.37 -0.27 8.77
N CYS A 50 -6.40 -0.99 9.21
CA CYS A 50 -6.82 -1.03 10.61
C CYS A 50 -5.71 -1.57 11.50
N ILE A 51 -5.06 -2.67 11.12
CA ILE A 51 -3.93 -3.24 11.87
C ILE A 51 -2.77 -2.25 11.93
N PHE A 52 -2.45 -1.59 10.83
CA PHE A 52 -1.39 -0.59 10.76
C PHE A 52 -1.65 0.61 11.70
N ILE A 53 -2.87 1.17 11.66
CA ILE A 53 -3.27 2.28 12.53
C ILE A 53 -3.25 1.84 14.00
N PHE A 54 -3.75 0.63 14.30
CA PHE A 54 -3.72 0.07 15.64
C PHE A 54 -2.29 -0.09 16.15
N SER A 55 -1.37 -0.58 15.33
CA SER A 55 0.04 -0.69 15.68
C SER A 55 0.68 0.68 15.98
N LEU A 56 0.37 1.71 15.18
CA LEU A 56 0.84 3.07 15.45
C LEU A 56 0.28 3.62 16.77
N PHE A 57 -1.01 3.38 17.01
CA PHE A 57 -1.65 3.79 18.26
C PHE A 57 -1.01 3.12 19.47
N MET A 58 -0.69 1.82 19.39
CA MET A 58 0.00 1.10 20.46
C MET A 58 1.41 1.67 20.73
N ILE A 59 2.15 2.09 19.70
CA ILE A 59 3.46 2.74 19.87
C ILE A 59 3.34 4.10 20.57
N ILE A 60 2.29 4.87 20.27
CA ILE A 60 2.07 6.18 20.87
C ILE A 60 1.62 6.06 22.33
N THR A 61 0.78 5.06 22.63
CA THR A 61 0.17 4.89 23.96
C THR A 61 1.00 4.08 24.94
N ASN A 62 1.90 3.21 24.45
CA ASN A 62 3.02 2.69 25.23
C ASN A 62 4.29 3.45 24.81
N PRO A 63 4.54 4.67 25.33
CA PRO A 63 5.87 5.22 25.25
C PRO A 63 6.76 4.21 25.96
N ALA A 64 7.64 3.53 25.22
CA ALA A 64 8.54 2.55 25.78
C ALA A 64 9.06 3.08 27.11
N ASP A 65 8.74 2.38 28.21
CA ASP A 65 9.49 2.53 29.45
C ASP A 65 10.94 2.47 29.00
N SER A 66 11.64 3.58 29.20
CA SER A 66 12.95 3.79 28.62
C SER A 66 13.76 2.53 28.88
N THR A 67 14.08 1.77 27.83
CA THR A 67 14.76 0.46 27.93
C THR A 67 16.11 0.58 28.65
N TYR A 68 16.53 1.81 28.96
CA TYR A 68 17.67 2.16 29.77
C TYR A 68 17.22 2.95 31.01
N PRO A 69 17.54 2.48 32.22
CA PRO A 69 17.40 3.29 33.41
C PRO A 69 18.28 4.53 33.26
N SER A 70 17.73 5.69 33.62
CA SER A 70 18.35 7.02 33.55
C SER A 70 19.61 7.20 34.42
N ASN A 71 20.01 6.15 35.16
CA ASN A 71 21.20 6.06 36.00
C ASN A 71 22.26 5.07 35.46
N SER A 72 22.13 4.55 34.26
CA SER A 72 23.17 3.73 33.63
C SER A 72 24.33 4.62 33.15
N PHE A 73 25.58 4.24 33.46
CA PHE A 73 26.80 5.02 33.16
C PHE A 73 26.99 5.38 31.68
N TYR A 74 26.28 4.71 30.76
CA TYR A 74 26.32 4.94 29.32
C TYR A 74 25.17 5.82 28.78
N SER A 75 24.23 6.27 29.62
CA SER A 75 23.04 7.07 29.24
C SER A 75 23.19 8.57 29.60
N SER A 76 24.38 9.14 29.40
CA SER A 76 24.62 10.57 29.71
C SER A 76 24.21 11.52 28.59
N VAL A 77 23.96 11.04 27.36
CA VAL A 77 23.55 11.90 26.24
C VAL A 77 22.03 12.04 26.24
N LYS A 78 21.53 13.10 26.87
CA LYS A 78 20.10 13.44 26.89
C LYS A 78 19.74 14.12 25.56
N VAL A 79 18.49 14.00 25.11
CA VAL A 79 18.00 14.65 23.87
C VAL A 79 18.29 16.16 23.84
N LYS A 80 18.33 16.80 25.02
CA LYS A 80 18.72 18.21 25.20
C LYS A 80 20.17 18.53 24.81
N ASP A 81 21.08 17.56 24.82
CA ASP A 81 22.49 17.74 24.45
C ASP A 81 22.64 17.85 22.91
N PHE A 82 21.65 17.39 22.16
CA PHE A 82 21.54 17.62 20.71
C PHE A 82 20.94 18.98 20.35
N LYS A 83 20.57 19.83 21.32
CA LYS A 83 20.09 21.19 21.03
C LYS A 83 21.17 22.06 20.36
N ASN A 84 22.44 21.62 20.42
CA ASN A 84 23.57 22.23 19.71
C ASN A 84 23.88 21.56 18.35
N LYS A 85 22.86 21.04 17.64
CA LYS A 85 23.01 20.39 16.32
C LYS A 85 22.87 21.37 15.15
N SER A 86 23.31 22.63 15.31
CA SER A 86 23.34 23.62 14.21
C SER A 86 24.42 23.33 13.15
N ARG A 87 25.34 22.38 13.40
CA ARG A 87 26.32 21.91 12.40
C ARG A 87 25.77 20.86 11.43
N PHE A 88 24.82 20.01 11.84
CA PHE A 88 24.34 18.92 10.99
C PHE A 88 23.35 19.40 9.91
N SER A 89 22.56 20.44 10.21
CA SER A 89 21.66 21.07 9.22
C SER A 89 22.39 21.70 8.05
N LYS A 90 23.60 22.24 8.27
CA LYS A 90 24.47 22.78 7.21
C LYS A 90 25.03 21.71 6.26
N LEU A 91 25.11 20.45 6.72
CA LEU A 91 25.67 19.34 5.94
C LEU A 91 24.59 18.60 5.14
N VAL A 92 23.36 18.59 5.67
CA VAL A 92 22.20 17.94 5.04
C VAL A 92 21.55 18.83 3.95
N SER A 93 21.55 20.16 4.12
CA SER A 93 20.95 21.08 3.13
C SER A 93 21.53 21.02 1.70
N PRO A 94 22.86 20.89 1.47
CA PRO A 94 23.38 20.76 0.11
C PRO A 94 23.07 19.40 -0.53
N PHE A 95 22.81 18.36 0.28
CA PHE A 95 22.50 17.02 -0.23
C PHE A 95 21.07 16.96 -0.79
N TYR A 96 20.11 17.52 -0.07
CA TYR A 96 18.71 17.60 -0.54
C TYR A 96 18.58 18.48 -1.79
N SER A 97 19.27 19.63 -1.85
CA SER A 97 19.19 20.50 -3.03
C SER A 97 19.76 19.87 -4.29
N ARG A 98 20.85 19.09 -4.18
CA ARG A 98 21.39 18.31 -5.30
C ARG A 98 20.45 17.19 -5.73
N PHE A 99 19.85 16.47 -4.79
CA PHE A 99 18.96 15.36 -5.09
C PHE A 99 17.71 15.82 -5.87
N PHE A 100 17.06 16.91 -5.42
CA PHE A 100 15.93 17.49 -6.14
C PHE A 100 16.31 18.04 -7.52
N LYS A 101 17.52 18.59 -7.69
CA LYS A 101 17.99 19.07 -8.98
C LYS A 101 18.17 17.93 -9.99
N VAL A 102 18.71 16.78 -9.56
CA VAL A 102 18.84 15.57 -10.40
C VAL A 102 17.46 15.04 -10.77
N LEU A 103 16.53 14.98 -9.81
CA LEU A 103 15.17 14.49 -10.05
C LEU A 103 14.41 15.37 -11.06
N ASN A 104 14.59 16.69 -10.99
CA ASN A 104 13.94 17.63 -11.89
C ASN A 104 14.53 17.62 -13.31
N ILE A 105 15.83 17.30 -13.45
CA ILE A 105 16.47 17.04 -14.76
C ILE A 105 15.94 15.74 -15.37
N GLY A 106 15.78 14.68 -14.56
CA GLY A 106 15.20 13.42 -15.01
C GLY A 106 13.77 13.56 -15.54
N VAL A 107 12.94 14.39 -14.89
CA VAL A 107 11.56 14.66 -15.32
C VAL A 107 11.50 15.48 -16.61
N LYS A 108 12.45 16.40 -16.85
CA LYS A 108 12.52 17.16 -18.10
C LYS A 108 13.05 16.38 -19.29
N SER A 109 13.80 15.29 -19.07
CA SER A 109 14.32 14.42 -20.13
C SER A 109 13.30 13.38 -20.63
N LEU A 110 12.13 13.30 -19.99
CA LEU A 110 11.05 12.35 -20.28
C LEU A 110 9.83 13.01 -20.98
N LYS A 111 9.95 14.28 -21.36
CA LYS A 111 9.00 15.02 -22.20
C LYS A 111 9.67 15.40 -23.51
#